data_AF-A0A544YFH3-F1
#
_entry.id   AF-A0A544YFH3-F1
#
_cell.length_a   1.000
_cell.length_b   1.000
_cell.length_c   1.000
_cell.angle_alpha   90.00
_cell.angle_beta   90.00
_cell.angle_gamma   90.00
#
_symmetry.space_group_name_H-M   'P 1'
#
loop_
_entity.id
_entity.type
_entity.pdbx_description
1 polymer ?
#
loop_
_entity_poly.entity_id
_entity_poly.type
_entity_poly.pdbx_seq_one_letter_code
_entity_poly.pdbx_strand_id
1 'polypeptide(L)'
;KLFEMVIYPADKQPKGCLTVNTAVELSLLDQEVAEKITETFIKTETLLFDLLKHGQEQGEIPEHYDIKALSKFIHNSLVGIRVLAKTTNDKKELETIIDMNLSVLG
;
A
#
# COMPACT_ATOMS: atom_id res chain seq x y z
N LYS A 1 3.94 -7.40 8.20
CA LYS A 1 2.80 -8.20 7.69
C LYS A 1 2.10 -7.61 6.46
N LEU A 2 1.60 -6.36 6.45
CA LEU A 2 0.88 -5.83 5.28
C LEU A 2 1.69 -5.91 3.97
N PHE A 3 2.93 -5.41 3.99
CA PHE A 3 3.82 -5.44 2.82
C PHE A 3 4.31 -6.86 2.48
N GLU A 4 4.62 -7.67 3.49
CA GLU A 4 5.05 -9.07 3.30
C GLU A 4 4.02 -9.90 2.54
N MET A 5 2.73 -9.70 2.82
CA MET A 5 1.63 -10.38 2.09
C MET A 5 1.61 -10.05 0.59
N VAL A 6 2.20 -8.92 0.17
CA VAL A 6 2.30 -8.54 -1.24
C VAL A 6 3.41 -9.29 -1.96
N ILE A 7 4.54 -9.53 -1.29
CA ILE A 7 5.74 -10.13 -1.89
C ILE A 7 5.87 -11.65 -1.63
N TYR A 8 5.11 -12.17 -0.66
CA TYR A 8 4.97 -13.59 -0.34
C TYR A 8 3.49 -14.02 -0.42
N PRO A 9 2.89 -14.06 -1.62
CA PRO A 9 1.51 -14.52 -1.77
C PRO A 9 1.39 -16.01 -1.43
N ALA A 10 0.23 -16.42 -0.94
CA ALA A 10 -0.07 -17.84 -0.71
C ALA A 10 -0.02 -18.63 -2.03
N ASP A 11 0.43 -19.89 -1.96
CA ASP A 11 0.47 -20.79 -3.12
C ASP A 11 -0.91 -20.84 -3.80
N LYS A 12 -0.95 -20.54 -5.11
CA LYS A 12 -2.12 -20.44 -6.02
C LYS A 12 -2.75 -19.06 -6.23
N GLN A 13 -2.22 -17.97 -5.68
CA GLN A 13 -2.71 -16.63 -6.07
C GLN A 13 -2.09 -16.14 -7.40
N PRO A 14 -2.88 -15.53 -8.30
CA PRO A 14 -2.34 -14.90 -9.51
C PRO A 14 -1.41 -13.74 -9.13
N LYS A 15 -0.39 -13.49 -9.96
CA LYS A 15 0.59 -12.42 -9.70
C LYS A 15 -0.07 -11.04 -9.72
N GLY A 16 0.21 -10.24 -8.69
CA GLY A 16 -0.20 -8.84 -8.57
C GLY A 16 -1.47 -8.63 -7.73
N CYS A 17 -1.96 -7.40 -7.74
CA CYS A 17 -3.16 -7.00 -7.00
C CYS A 17 -4.31 -6.71 -7.96
N LEU A 18 -5.44 -7.41 -7.82
CA LEU A 18 -6.64 -7.20 -8.64
C LEU A 18 -7.05 -5.72 -8.66
N THR A 19 -7.17 -5.10 -7.49
CA THR A 19 -7.55 -3.68 -7.36
C THR A 19 -6.62 -2.77 -8.15
N VAL A 20 -5.30 -2.96 -8.06
CA VAL A 20 -4.34 -2.10 -8.77
C VAL A 20 -4.37 -2.35 -10.28
N ASN A 21 -4.50 -3.59 -10.72
CA ASN A 21 -4.63 -3.91 -12.14
C ASN A 21 -5.89 -3.29 -12.75
N THR A 22 -7.03 -3.48 -12.09
CA THR A 22 -8.31 -2.88 -12.49
C THR A 22 -8.26 -1.36 -12.49
N ALA A 23 -7.57 -0.75 -11.51
CA ALA A 23 -7.37 0.70 -11.46
C ALA A 23 -6.63 1.22 -12.71
N VAL A 24 -5.59 0.51 -13.14
CA VAL A 24 -4.76 0.91 -14.29
C VAL A 24 -5.48 0.66 -15.62
N GLU A 25 -6.19 -0.46 -15.75
CA GLU A 25 -6.76 -0.91 -17.03
C GLU A 25 -8.16 -0.35 -17.32
N LEU A 26 -8.99 -0.15 -16.28
CA LEU A 26 -10.43 0.07 -16.46
C LEU A 26 -10.96 1.39 -15.86
N SER A 27 -10.27 2.03 -14.91
CA SER A 27 -10.82 3.24 -14.27
C SER A 27 -10.98 4.45 -15.18
N LEU A 28 -10.32 4.49 -16.34
CA LEU A 28 -10.52 5.54 -17.35
C LEU A 28 -11.63 5.21 -18.36
N LEU A 29 -12.10 3.95 -18.38
CA LEU A 29 -13.05 3.43 -19.36
C LEU A 29 -14.42 3.16 -18.77
N ASP A 30 -14.50 2.91 -17.46
CA ASP A 30 -15.71 2.56 -16.74
C ASP A 30 -15.78 3.33 -15.41
N GLN A 31 -16.80 4.19 -15.31
CA GLN A 31 -17.00 5.04 -14.13
C GLN A 31 -17.39 4.24 -12.88
N GLU A 32 -18.20 3.19 -13.01
CA GLU A 32 -18.59 2.36 -11.87
C GLU A 32 -17.37 1.64 -11.29
N VAL A 33 -16.48 1.17 -12.17
CA VAL A 33 -15.19 0.60 -11.76
C VAL A 33 -14.32 1.66 -11.09
N ALA A 34 -14.23 2.87 -11.64
CA ALA A 34 -13.46 3.96 -11.06
C ALA A 34 -13.93 4.33 -9.63
N GLU A 35 -15.24 4.37 -9.41
CA GLU A 35 -15.85 4.63 -8.10
C GLU A 35 -15.49 3.52 -7.10
N LYS A 36 -15.64 2.24 -7.49
CA LYS A 36 -15.27 1.09 -6.64
C LYS A 36 -13.78 1.05 -6.27
N ILE A 37 -12.90 1.38 -7.22
CA ILE A 37 -11.45 1.49 -6.97
C ILE A 37 -11.16 2.62 -6.00
N THR A 38 -11.78 3.78 -6.22
CA THR A 38 -11.61 4.96 -5.35
C THR A 38 -12.04 4.65 -3.92
N GLU A 39 -13.20 4.02 -3.73
CA GLU A 39 -13.65 3.58 -2.40
C GLU A 39 -12.68 2.60 -1.76
N THR A 40 -12.11 1.67 -2.53
CA THR A 40 -11.17 0.67 -2.02
C THR A 40 -9.87 1.31 -1.55
N PHE A 41 -9.35 2.29 -2.31
CA PHE A 41 -8.17 3.05 -1.94
C PHE A 41 -8.43 3.91 -0.70
N ILE A 42 -9.56 4.63 -0.65
CA ILE A 42 -9.97 5.41 0.54
C ILE A 42 -10.05 4.51 1.78
N LYS A 43 -10.71 3.34 1.68
CA LYS A 43 -10.80 2.39 2.81
C LYS A 43 -9.41 1.95 3.28
N THR A 44 -8.49 1.68 2.36
CA THR A 44 -7.11 1.28 2.71
C THR A 44 -6.34 2.43 3.36
N GLU A 45 -6.45 3.65 2.82
CA GLU A 45 -5.80 4.84 3.37
C GLU A 45 -6.33 5.19 4.77
N THR A 46 -7.64 5.07 5.00
CA THR A 46 -8.25 5.27 6.32
C THR A 46 -7.72 4.27 7.34
N LEU A 47 -7.63 2.99 6.98
CA LEU A 47 -7.05 1.97 7.87
C LEU A 47 -5.58 2.27 8.22
N LEU A 48 -4.79 2.73 7.24
CA LEU A 48 -3.41 3.14 7.49
C LEU A 48 -3.35 4.38 8.39
N PHE A 49 -4.21 5.36 8.17
CA PHE A 49 -4.31 6.55 9.02
C PHE A 49 -4.62 6.17 10.46
N ASP A 50 -5.63 5.32 10.71
CA ASP A 50 -6.01 4.93 12.07
C ASP A 50 -4.89 4.19 12.78
N LEU A 51 -4.17 3.30 12.08
CA LEU A 51 -3.02 2.58 12.62
C LEU A 51 -1.86 3.52 12.97
N LEU A 52 -1.51 4.43 12.05
CA LEU A 52 -0.42 5.38 12.26
C LEU A 52 -0.77 6.37 13.38
N LYS A 53 -2.02 6.83 13.44
CA LYS A 53 -2.50 7.70 14.52
C LYS A 53 -2.39 6.99 15.87
N HIS A 54 -2.81 5.73 15.94
CA HIS A 54 -2.66 4.94 17.16
C HIS A 54 -1.19 4.80 17.58
N GLY A 55 -0.28 4.50 16.64
CA GLY A 55 1.16 4.44 16.90
C GLY A 55 1.72 5.77 17.41
N GLN A 56 1.27 6.91 16.87
CA GLN A 56 1.67 8.23 17.36
C GLN A 56 1.14 8.51 18.77
N GLU A 57 -0.11 8.14 19.07
CA GLU A 57 -0.69 8.25 20.41
C GLU A 57 0.04 7.37 21.45
N GLN A 58 0.65 6.26 21.03
CA GLN A 58 1.49 5.41 21.88
C GLN A 58 2.96 5.85 21.95
N GLY A 59 3.35 6.89 21.20
CA GLY A 59 4.74 7.36 21.12
C GLY A 59 5.65 6.48 20.26
N GLU A 60 5.10 5.53 19.50
CA GLU A 60 5.84 4.70 18.55
C GLU A 60 6.18 5.46 17.26
N ILE A 61 5.36 6.45 16.91
CA ILE A 61 5.58 7.34 15.75
C ILE A 61 5.83 8.76 16.25
N PRO A 62 6.88 9.47 15.80
CA PRO A 62 7.17 10.83 16.20
C PRO A 62 6.01 11.82 15.99
N GLU A 63 5.79 12.72 16.95
CA GLU A 63 4.73 13.75 16.91
C GLU A 63 4.87 14.76 15.75
N HIS A 64 6.07 14.91 15.18
CA HIS A 64 6.30 15.83 14.08
C HIS A 64 5.72 15.35 12.74
N TYR A 65 5.30 14.08 12.65
CA TYR A 65 4.65 13.55 11.45
C TYR A 65 3.20 14.03 11.35
N ASP A 66 2.86 14.58 10.18
CA ASP A 66 1.46 14.66 9.73
C ASP A 66 0.99 13.26 9.35
N ILE A 67 0.17 12.65 10.21
CA ILE A 67 -0.35 11.29 10.03
C ILE A 67 -1.16 11.13 8.74
N LYS A 68 -1.83 12.18 8.27
CA LYS A 68 -2.58 12.14 7.01
C LYS A 68 -1.64 12.14 5.81
N ALA A 69 -0.56 12.92 5.87
CA ALA A 69 0.45 12.88 4.82
C ALA A 69 1.20 11.52 4.83
N LEU A 70 1.51 11.00 6.02
CA LEU A 70 2.19 9.74 6.20
C LEU A 70 1.34 8.56 5.72
N SER A 71 0.04 8.52 6.01
CA SER A 71 -0.84 7.45 5.52
C SER A 71 -0.89 7.39 4.00
N LYS A 72 -0.95 8.55 3.34
CA LYS A 72 -0.86 8.66 1.87
C LYS A 72 0.46 8.18 1.32
N PHE A 73 1.57 8.55 1.97
CA PHE A 73 2.90 8.12 1.58
C PHE A 73 3.05 6.59 1.62
N ILE A 74 2.63 5.97 2.73
CA ILE A 74 2.63 4.51 2.89
C ILE A 74 1.68 3.84 1.89
N HIS A 75 0.47 4.39 1.69
CA HIS A 75 -0.50 3.86 0.73
C HIS A 75 0.03 3.89 -0.71
N ASN A 76 0.61 5.00 -1.13
CA ASN A 76 1.22 5.16 -2.45
C ASN A 76 2.32 4.11 -2.67
N SER A 77 3.16 3.90 -1.66
CA SER A 77 4.24 2.91 -1.71
C SER A 77 3.70 1.49 -1.81
N LEU A 78 2.63 1.17 -1.07
CA LEU A 78 1.93 -0.12 -1.17
C LEU A 78 1.38 -0.38 -2.58
N VAL A 79 0.76 0.63 -3.20
CA VAL A 79 0.28 0.53 -4.60
C VAL A 79 1.45 0.29 -5.55
N GLY A 80 2.55 1.04 -5.41
CA GLY A 80 3.76 0.87 -6.21
C GLY A 80 4.37 -0.53 -6.11
N ILE A 81 4.52 -1.05 -4.89
CA ILE A 81 5.05 -2.41 -4.65
C ILE A 81 4.15 -3.47 -5.30
N ARG A 82 2.82 -3.30 -5.26
CA ARG A 82 1.87 -4.21 -5.92
C ARG A 82 2.02 -4.25 -7.44
N VAL A 83 2.43 -3.14 -8.06
CA VAL A 83 2.78 -3.10 -9.49
C VAL A 83 4.12 -3.81 -9.71
N LEU A 84 5.15 -3.44 -8.94
CA LEU A 84 6.51 -3.98 -9.12
C LEU A 84 6.56 -5.50 -8.93
N ALA A 85 5.79 -6.05 -7.99
CA ALA A 85 5.67 -7.49 -7.76
C ALA A 85 5.19 -8.30 -8.99
N LYS A 86 4.62 -7.65 -10.01
CA LYS A 86 4.30 -8.28 -11.30
C LYS A 86 5.47 -8.26 -12.29
N THR A 87 6.39 -7.32 -12.11
CA THR A 87 7.47 -7.02 -13.05
C THR A 87 8.80 -7.67 -12.68
N THR A 88 9.00 -7.99 -11.40
CA THR A 88 10.21 -8.62 -10.88
C THR A 88 9.87 -9.85 -10.03
N ASN A 89 10.77 -10.83 -10.01
CA ASN A 89 10.75 -11.91 -9.00
C ASN A 89 11.86 -11.68 -7.94
N ASP A 90 12.61 -10.57 -8.04
CA ASP A 90 13.62 -10.21 -7.05
C ASP A 90 12.93 -9.70 -5.79
N LYS A 91 12.76 -10.60 -4.82
CA LYS A 91 12.14 -10.27 -3.54
C LYS A 91 13.00 -9.33 -2.71
N LYS A 92 14.34 -9.38 -2.86
CA LYS A 92 15.25 -8.52 -2.10
C LYS A 92 15.11 -7.07 -2.52
N GLU A 93 14.89 -6.83 -3.80
CA GLU A 93 14.58 -5.49 -4.32
C GLU A 93 13.31 -4.94 -3.67
N LEU A 94 12.24 -5.73 -3.63
CA LEU A 94 10.97 -5.31 -3.03
C LEU A 94 11.08 -5.15 -1.50
N GLU A 95 11.81 -6.03 -0.83
CA GLU A 95 12.14 -5.92 0.60
C GLU A 95 12.90 -4.63 0.90
N THR A 96 13.89 -4.27 0.07
CA THR A 96 14.64 -3.01 0.22
C THR A 96 13.73 -1.79 0.17
N ILE A 97 12.74 -1.78 -0.74
CA ILE A 97 11.76 -0.70 -0.85
C ILE A 97 10.86 -0.66 0.40
N ILE A 98 10.43 -1.82 0.89
CA ILE A 98 9.61 -1.94 2.11
C ILE A 98 10.39 -1.41 3.32
N ASP A 99 11.64 -1.83 3.50
CA ASP A 99 12.51 -1.43 4.60
C ASP A 99 12.71 0.08 4.61
N MET A 100 12.99 0.68 3.45
CA MET A 100 13.11 2.13 3.31
C MET A 100 11.79 2.86 3.62
N ASN A 101 10.64 2.25 3.29
CA ASN A 101 9.34 2.82 3.62
C ASN A 101 9.09 2.83 5.13
N LEU A 102 9.44 1.72 5.79
CA LEU A 102 9.25 1.56 7.22
C LEU A 102 10.26 2.38 8.04
N SER A 103 11.47 2.63 7.52
CA SER A 103 12.47 3.46 8.21
C SER A 103 12.04 4.92 8.36
N VAL A 104 11.04 5.38 7.59
CA VAL A 104 10.44 6.71 7.78
C VAL A 104 9.67 6.78 9.10
N LEU A 105 9.14 5.67 9.61
CA LEU A 105 8.27 5.71 10.79
C LEU A 105 9.01 6.02 12.10
N GLY A 106 10.34 5.85 12.16
CA GLY A 106 11.16 6.07 13.35
C GLY A 106 12.17 4.94 13.57
#